data_AF-A0A5F1S3F2-F1
#
_entry.id   AF-A0A5F1S3F2-F1
#
_cell.length_a   1.000
_cell.length_b   1.000
_cell.length_c   1.000
_cell.angle_alpha   90.00
_cell.angle_beta   90.00
_cell.angle_gamma   90.00
#
_symmetry.space_group_name_H-M   'P 1'
#
loop_
_entity.id
_entity.type
_entity.pdbx_description
1 polymer ?
#
loop_
_entity_poly.entity_id
_entity_poly.type
_entity_poly.pdbx_seq_one_letter_code
_entity_poly.pdbx_strand_id
1 'polypeptide(L)'
;MHAMACTYADMCTPILKEIDAFMAETGIGGFRFGMLAIRNGRLVERLRSGGRIWPETEERIRKFMVSEKERRALRASERARQSHSKINGTVPLEAAR
;
A
#
# COMPACT_ATOMS: atom_id res chain seq x y z
N MET A 1 -2.02 31.78 -5.66
CA MET A 1 -1.90 30.32 -5.40
C MET A 1 -0.68 30.11 -4.51
N HIS A 2 -0.86 30.15 -3.20
CA HIS A 2 0.26 30.08 -2.25
C HIS A 2 0.72 28.62 -2.10
N ALA A 3 1.92 28.34 -2.60
CA ALA A 3 2.63 27.10 -2.35
C ALA A 3 2.90 27.00 -0.84
N MET A 4 2.08 26.22 -0.14
CA MET A 4 2.22 25.98 1.30
C MET A 4 3.59 25.37 1.57
N ALA A 5 4.45 26.22 2.11
CA ALA A 5 5.77 25.87 2.59
C ALA A 5 5.60 25.13 3.91
N CYS A 6 5.48 23.80 3.85
CA CYS A 6 5.76 22.95 4.99
C CYS A 6 7.23 23.17 5.39
N THR A 7 7.41 24.07 6.34
CA THR A 7 8.66 24.51 6.94
C THR A 7 8.76 23.85 8.31
N TYR A 8 8.83 22.53 8.39
CA TYR A 8 9.13 21.86 9.67
C TYR A 8 9.90 20.58 9.42
N ALA A 9 11.23 20.71 9.45
CA ALA A 9 12.19 19.62 9.32
C ALA A 9 12.25 18.69 10.56
N ASP A 10 11.41 18.91 11.57
CA ASP A 10 11.45 18.16 12.84
C ASP A 10 10.20 17.30 13.10
N MET A 11 9.12 17.51 12.34
CA MET A 11 7.89 16.72 12.46
C MET A 11 7.86 15.71 11.31
N CYS A 12 8.56 14.59 11.51
CA CYS A 12 8.62 13.45 10.60
C CYS A 12 7.24 13.18 10.00
N THR A 13 7.05 13.56 8.73
CA THR A 13 5.74 13.79 8.13
C THR A 13 4.87 12.53 8.27
N PRO A 14 3.61 12.64 8.71
CA PRO A 14 2.74 11.48 8.92
C PRO A 14 2.67 10.57 7.68
N ILE A 15 2.72 11.18 6.49
CA ILE A 15 2.74 10.48 5.21
C ILE A 15 3.96 9.56 5.03
N LEU A 16 5.16 9.92 5.53
CA LEU A 16 6.36 9.08 5.40
C LEU A 16 6.22 7.81 6.23
N LYS A 17 5.66 7.89 7.44
CA LYS A 17 5.37 6.72 8.28
C LYS A 17 4.31 5.83 7.65
N GLU A 18 3.27 6.42 7.07
CA GLU A 18 2.23 5.67 6.34
C GLU A 18 2.83 4.94 5.13
N ILE A 19 3.70 5.61 4.36
CA ILE A 19 4.41 5.01 3.22
C ILE A 19 5.32 3.87 3.70
N ASP A 20 6.06 4.04 4.80
CA ASP A 20 6.95 3.01 5.33
C ASP A 20 6.18 1.76 5.79
N ALA A 21 5.10 1.96 6.56
CA ALA A 21 4.19 0.89 6.95
C ALA A 21 3.59 0.16 5.75
N PHE A 22 3.21 0.91 4.71
CA PHE A 22 2.69 0.33 3.47
C PHE A 22 3.76 -0.43 2.69
N MET A 23 5.00 0.08 2.60
CA MET A 23 6.08 -0.65 1.97
C MET A 23 6.38 -1.96 2.71
N ALA A 24 6.34 -1.96 4.05
CA ALA A 24 6.50 -3.16 4.87
C ALA A 24 5.37 -4.19 4.65
N GLU A 25 4.11 -3.73 4.62
CA GLU A 25 2.95 -4.61 4.38
C GLU A 25 2.91 -5.15 2.95
N THR A 26 3.29 -4.31 1.97
CA THR A 26 3.16 -4.64 0.56
C THR A 26 4.37 -5.34 -0.04
N GLY A 27 5.55 -5.17 0.56
CA GLY A 27 6.84 -5.57 0.00
C GLY A 27 7.24 -4.77 -1.25
N ILE A 28 6.57 -3.65 -1.54
CA ILE A 28 6.85 -2.83 -2.73
C ILE A 28 8.00 -1.87 -2.39
N GLY A 29 9.09 -1.95 -3.15
CA GLY A 29 10.21 -1.01 -3.02
C GLY A 29 9.83 0.42 -3.39
N GLY A 30 10.45 1.40 -2.74
CA GLY A 30 10.12 2.83 -2.88
C GLY A 30 10.12 3.36 -4.33
N PHE A 31 11.01 2.84 -5.18
CA PHE A 31 11.03 3.16 -6.61
C PHE A 31 9.74 2.75 -7.33
N ARG A 32 9.30 1.51 -7.08
CA ARG A 32 8.11 0.93 -7.69
C ARG A 32 6.84 1.58 -7.13
N PHE A 33 6.84 1.92 -5.85
CA PHE A 33 5.79 2.72 -5.23
C PHE A 33 5.62 4.09 -5.93
N GLY A 34 6.71 4.85 -6.09
CA GLY A 34 6.67 6.15 -6.76
C GLY A 34 6.22 6.05 -8.22
N MET A 35 6.64 4.99 -8.93
CA MET A 35 6.20 4.72 -10.31
C MET A 35 4.70 4.42 -10.39
N LEU A 36 4.14 3.65 -9.45
CA LEU A 36 2.73 3.29 -9.46
C LEU A 36 1.82 4.43 -9.00
N ALA A 37 2.22 5.17 -7.96
CA ALA A 37 1.40 6.25 -7.40
C ALA A 37 1.35 7.48 -8.30
N ILE A 38 2.52 7.97 -8.73
CA ILE A 38 2.64 9.26 -9.41
C ILE A 38 3.51 9.22 -10.67
N ARG A 39 3.94 8.03 -11.13
CA ARG A 39 4.89 7.85 -12.24
C ARG A 39 6.23 8.54 -12.01
N ASN A 40 6.66 8.65 -10.75
CA ASN A 40 7.94 9.26 -10.37
C ASN A 40 8.63 8.42 -9.31
N GLY A 41 9.65 7.65 -9.70
CA GLY A 41 10.39 6.76 -8.81
C GLY A 41 11.26 7.45 -7.76
N ARG A 42 11.52 8.76 -7.88
CA ARG A 42 12.42 9.52 -6.98
C ARG A 42 11.69 10.22 -5.84
N LEU A 43 10.39 10.00 -5.73
CA LEU A 43 9.55 10.60 -4.70
C LEU A 43 10.02 10.22 -3.29
N VAL A 44 10.25 8.93 -3.04
CA VAL A 44 10.61 8.41 -1.71
C VAL A 44 11.98 8.90 -1.28
N GLU A 45 12.95 8.91 -2.18
CA GLU A 45 14.28 9.49 -1.92
C GLU A 45 14.18 10.97 -1.58
N ARG A 46 13.41 11.76 -2.34
CA ARG A 46 13.20 13.18 -2.03
C ARG A 46 12.52 13.38 -0.69
N LEU A 47 11.46 12.63 -0.39
CA LEU A 47 10.78 12.70 0.90
C LEU A 47 11.74 12.37 2.05
N ARG A 48 12.55 11.32 1.91
CA ARG A 48 13.54 10.93 2.92
C ARG A 48 14.63 11.99 3.12
N SER A 49 15.00 12.71 2.07
CA SER A 49 15.94 13.83 2.16
C SER A 49 15.32 15.14 2.68
N GLY A 50 14.08 15.12 3.19
CA GLY A 50 13.37 16.33 3.64
C GLY A 50 12.89 17.22 2.48
N GLY A 51 12.79 16.65 1.28
CA GLY A 51 12.34 17.32 0.08
C GLY A 51 10.85 17.66 0.14
N ARG A 52 10.49 18.80 -0.44
CA ARG A 52 9.12 19.29 -0.50
C ARG A 52 8.24 18.38 -1.37
N ILE A 53 7.02 18.12 -0.90
CA ILE A 53 5.96 17.49 -1.67
C ILE A 53 4.81 18.48 -1.89
N TRP A 54 4.19 18.43 -3.07
CA TRP A 54 3.00 19.22 -3.39
C TRP A 54 1.73 18.53 -2.88
N PRO A 55 0.72 19.27 -2.41
CA PRO A 55 -0.52 18.69 -1.90
C PRO A 55 -1.24 17.83 -2.95
N GLU A 56 -1.17 18.18 -4.25
CA GLU A 56 -1.74 17.32 -5.30
C GLU A 56 -1.02 15.97 -5.40
N THR A 57 0.30 15.96 -5.15
CA THR A 57 1.10 14.74 -5.15
C THR A 57 0.77 13.89 -3.93
N GLU A 58 0.63 14.51 -2.76
CA GLU A 58 0.21 13.84 -1.54
C GLU A 58 -1.17 13.20 -1.69
N GLU A 59 -2.14 13.93 -2.27
CA GLU A 59 -3.47 13.41 -2.50
C GLU A 59 -3.44 12.17 -3.41
N ARG A 60 -2.63 12.20 -4.48
CA ARG A 60 -2.46 11.05 -5.37
C ARG A 60 -1.83 9.85 -4.66
N ILE A 61 -0.85 10.08 -3.80
CA ILE A 61 -0.25 9.02 -2.97
C ILE A 61 -1.30 8.41 -2.05
N ARG A 62 -2.04 9.24 -1.30
CA ARG A 62 -3.08 8.75 -0.39
C ARG A 62 -4.17 7.98 -1.14
N LYS A 63 -4.66 8.49 -2.28
CA LYS A 63 -5.61 7.79 -3.16
C LYS A 63 -5.07 6.44 -3.61
N PHE A 64 -3.81 6.38 -4.02
CA PHE A 64 -3.16 5.13 -4.40
C PHE A 64 -3.07 4.13 -3.23
N MET A 65 -2.67 4.58 -2.05
CA MET A 65 -2.57 3.74 -0.86
C MET A 65 -3.93 3.17 -0.43
N VAL A 66 -4.99 3.98 -0.47
CA VAL A 66 -6.37 3.53 -0.18
C VAL A 66 -6.80 2.49 -1.20
N SER A 67 -6.67 2.78 -2.49
CA SER A 67 -7.07 1.84 -3.56
C SER A 67 -6.30 0.52 -3.47
N GLU A 68 -5.00 0.56 -3.16
CA GLU A 68 -4.19 -0.64 -2.99
C GLU A 68 -4.59 -1.43 -1.73
N LYS A 69 -4.86 -0.75 -0.61
CA LYS A 69 -5.36 -1.38 0.62
C LYS A 69 -6.69 -2.08 0.38
N GLU A 70 -7.63 -1.44 -0.31
CA GLU A 70 -8.91 -2.04 -0.69
C GLU A 70 -8.71 -3.26 -1.58
N ARG A 71 -7.88 -3.15 -2.61
CA ARG A 71 -7.55 -4.26 -3.50
C ARG A 71 -6.94 -5.45 -2.75
N ARG A 72 -6.08 -5.19 -1.77
CA ARG A 72 -5.48 -6.22 -0.91
C ARG A 72 -6.47 -6.81 0.08
N ALA A 73 -7.33 -6.00 0.70
CA ALA A 73 -8.40 -6.46 1.56
C ALA A 73 -9.38 -7.39 0.82
N LEU A 74 -9.75 -7.03 -0.42
CA LEU A 74 -10.53 -7.88 -1.31
C LEU A 74 -9.81 -9.21 -1.54
N ARG A 75 -8.52 -9.19 -1.94
CA ARG A 75 -7.71 -10.41 -2.13
C ARG A 75 -7.56 -11.25 -0.86
N ALA A 76 -7.41 -10.63 0.30
CA ALA A 76 -7.35 -11.32 1.58
C ALA A 76 -8.69 -12.01 1.89
N SER A 77 -9.81 -11.31 1.66
CA SER A 77 -11.15 -11.88 1.83
C SER A 77 -11.45 -13.02 0.86
N GLU A 78 -10.98 -12.93 -0.39
CA GLU A 78 -11.09 -14.00 -1.39
C GLU A 78 -10.27 -15.22 -0.99
N ARG A 79 -9.03 -15.01 -0.50
CA ARG A 79 -8.18 -16.09 0.02
C ARG A 79 -8.79 -16.78 1.23
N ALA A 80 -9.41 -16.02 2.14
CA ALA A 80 -10.13 -16.57 3.28
C ALA A 80 -11.32 -17.44 2.83
N ARG A 81 -12.11 -16.97 1.85
CA ARG A 81 -13.21 -17.75 1.27
C ARG A 81 -12.72 -19.01 0.53
N GLN A 82 -11.66 -18.91 -0.26
CA GLN A 82 -11.10 -20.05 -0.99
C GLN A 82 -10.49 -21.11 -0.06
N SER A 83 -9.93 -20.69 1.08
CA SER A 83 -9.39 -21.63 2.09
C SER A 83 -10.49 -22.47 2.75
N HIS A 84 -11.71 -21.93 2.90
CA HIS A 84 -12.87 -22.68 3.41
C HIS A 84 -13.50 -23.64 2.38
N SER A 85 -13.31 -23.39 1.08
CA SER A 85 -13.78 -24.30 0.03
C SER A 85 -12.90 -25.55 -0.10
N LYS A 86 -11.59 -25.46 0.17
CA LYS A 86 -10.66 -26.60 0.05
C LYS A 86 -10.75 -27.61 1.20
N ILE A 87 -11.37 -27.27 2.34
CA ILE A 87 -11.50 -28.19 3.48
C ILE A 87 -12.70 -29.15 3.38
N ASN A 88 -13.68 -28.89 2.51
CA ASN A 88 -14.85 -29.76 2.31
C ASN A 88 -14.63 -30.81 1.21
N GLY A 89 -13.37 -31.19 0.95
CA GLY A 89 -12.99 -32.06 -0.18
C GLY A 89 -12.49 -33.45 0.19
N THR A 90 -12.58 -33.89 1.45
CA THR A 90 -12.19 -35.26 1.83
C THR A 90 -13.21 -35.90 2.75
N VAL A 91 -14.20 -36.56 2.17
CA VAL A 91 -14.75 -37.76 2.80
C VAL A 91 -14.01 -38.97 2.20
N PRO A 92 -13.25 -39.74 2.99
CA PRO A 92 -12.60 -40.95 2.51
C PRO A 92 -13.65 -42.04 2.27
N LEU A 93 -13.52 -42.67 1.10
CA LEU A 93 -13.41 -44.12 0.89
C LEU A 93 -14.26 -45.06 1.78
N GLU A 94 -15.04 -45.90 1.07
CA GLU A 94 -15.58 -47.21 1.49
C GLU A 94 -16.76 -47.28 2.47
N ALA A 95 -17.95 -47.54 1.90
CA ALA A 95 -19.00 -48.44 2.41
C ALA A 95 -20.14 -48.43 1.36
N ALA A 96 -20.75 -49.52 0.90
CA ALA A 96 -20.67 -50.93 1.22
C ALA A 96 -21.11 -51.71 -0.03
N ARG A 97 -20.74 -52.99 -0.03
CA ARG A 97 -21.13 -54.06 -0.95
C ARG A 97 -22.62 -54.11 -1.28
#